data_AF-A0A258AES9-F1
#
_entry.id   AF-A0A258AES9-F1
#
_cell.length_a   1.000
_cell.length_b   1.000
_cell.length_c   1.000
_cell.angle_alpha   90.00
_cell.angle_beta   90.00
_cell.angle_gamma   90.00
#
_symmetry.space_group_name_H-M   'P 1'
#
loop_
_entity.id
_entity.type
_entity.pdbx_description
1 polymer ?
#
loop_
_entity_poly.entity_id
_entity_poly.type
_entity_poly.pdbx_seq_one_letter_code
_entity_poly.pdbx_strand_id
1 'polypeptide(L)'
;LAAEVKGQIARLTAKLEDKAAAMGDRITAAKALIGIGGEASALVVGALARPDSPAALQGAIIAAMDEKGSVTELVGNLNGLKPELRTQAFDAILKRPEASLALLAAIQNGKIDPKEIGPGNIARLRTHPNKQVAKQANAMIDKLNPNAKAKNELLAQLTPEVEKPGDAVKGKAMFAAACAVCHKLGDLGLRDVGPQLTGMGAHGPAELLVHIVDPNREVDPSFWAWNITTKKGETQAGVIITENQASLTLRNQVGDFEIKKDDIVTRENTRRSLMPEGLDALGAETLRNILAFICGGEQKFRVIDLRTAYNADSRAGIFAKEDAKDQTVTLHKFGNVTVNGVPFFVMDPEKSQTGASLIALKGGGKGTVADSFPEKIEIATSATAASLHFLGGVAGWGWPFGGDKALGQPAMTVHVEFADGDKESIVLKNGEHFADYIGKAEVPLSDDAGDFTRRGQ
;
A
#
# COMPACT_ATOMS: atom_id res chain seq x y z
N LEU A 1 23.87 46.02 -13.19
CA LEU A 1 23.13 44.84 -12.69
C LEU A 1 23.30 43.58 -13.57
N ALA A 2 22.95 43.56 -14.86
CA ALA A 2 22.98 42.31 -15.65
C ALA A 2 24.39 41.66 -15.78
N ALA A 3 25.45 42.45 -15.97
CA ALA A 3 26.82 41.93 -16.08
C ALA A 3 27.37 41.37 -14.76
N GLU A 4 26.97 41.98 -13.64
CA GLU A 4 27.41 41.60 -12.31
C GLU A 4 26.74 40.30 -11.84
N VAL A 5 25.44 40.13 -12.14
CA VAL A 5 24.70 38.87 -11.94
C VAL A 5 25.29 37.74 -12.79
N LYS A 6 25.64 37.99 -14.06
CA LYS A 6 26.32 37.00 -14.91
C LYS A 6 27.69 36.60 -14.34
N GLY A 7 28.46 37.55 -13.82
CA GLY A 7 29.74 37.27 -13.16
C GLY A 7 29.60 36.41 -11.90
N GLN A 8 28.54 36.61 -11.11
CA GLN A 8 28.25 35.78 -9.94
C GLN A 8 27.80 34.36 -10.30
N ILE A 9 26.93 34.22 -11.31
CA ILE A 9 26.51 32.90 -11.81
C ILE A 9 27.74 32.09 -12.25
N ALA A 10 28.64 32.68 -13.04
CA ALA A 10 29.85 32.00 -13.51
C ALA A 10 30.76 31.53 -12.36
N ARG A 11 30.92 32.33 -11.30
CA ARG A 11 31.69 31.97 -10.11
C ARG A 11 31.06 30.81 -9.34
N LEU A 12 29.73 30.85 -9.15
CA LEU A 12 28.99 29.79 -8.47
C LEU A 12 29.03 28.48 -9.26
N THR A 13 28.89 28.54 -10.59
CA THR A 13 29.03 27.38 -11.46
C THR A 13 30.43 26.77 -11.37
N ALA A 14 31.49 27.58 -11.48
CA ALA A 14 32.86 27.09 -11.33
C ALA A 14 33.08 26.41 -9.96
N LYS A 15 32.53 26.98 -8.88
CA LYS A 15 32.61 26.41 -7.53
C LYS A 15 31.84 25.10 -7.39
N LEU A 16 30.68 24.94 -8.05
CA LEU A 16 29.91 23.70 -8.06
C LEU A 16 30.66 22.56 -8.77
N GLU A 17 31.35 22.88 -9.85
CA GLU A 17 32.06 21.91 -10.71
C GLU A 17 33.46 21.54 -10.21
N ASP A 18 34.08 22.38 -9.39
CA ASP A 18 35.38 22.11 -8.78
C ASP A 18 35.34 20.89 -7.84
N LYS A 19 35.95 19.79 -8.27
CA LYS A 19 36.03 18.55 -7.48
C LYS A 19 36.95 18.67 -6.27
N ALA A 20 37.88 19.64 -6.27
CA ALA A 20 38.78 19.90 -5.14
C ALA A 20 38.15 20.83 -4.09
N ALA A 21 37.05 21.52 -4.42
CA ALA A 21 36.33 22.36 -3.47
C ALA A 21 35.66 21.52 -2.37
N ALA A 22 35.57 22.10 -1.16
CA ALA A 22 34.87 21.49 -0.04
C ALA A 22 33.40 21.23 -0.38
N MET A 23 32.85 20.08 0.05
CA MET A 23 31.48 19.69 -0.25
C MET A 23 30.44 20.75 0.15
N GLY A 24 30.64 21.39 1.31
CA GLY A 24 29.76 22.46 1.80
C GLY A 24 29.71 23.67 0.87
N ASP A 25 30.84 24.03 0.25
CA ASP A 25 30.91 25.12 -0.72
C ASP A 25 30.15 24.78 -1.99
N ARG A 26 30.30 23.54 -2.47
CA ARG A 26 29.61 23.03 -3.66
C ARG A 26 28.11 23.00 -3.45
N ILE A 27 27.65 22.56 -2.28
CA ILE A 27 26.24 22.57 -1.89
C ILE A 27 25.71 24.01 -1.80
N THR A 28 26.47 24.92 -1.19
CA THR A 28 26.09 26.34 -1.08
C THR A 28 25.97 26.98 -2.45
N ALA A 29 26.90 26.70 -3.36
CA ALA A 29 26.85 27.17 -4.73
C ALA A 29 25.64 26.64 -5.49
N ALA A 30 25.31 25.35 -5.34
CA ALA A 30 24.10 24.76 -5.93
C ALA A 30 22.83 25.42 -5.43
N LYS A 31 22.70 25.61 -4.10
CA LYS A 31 21.53 26.28 -3.50
C LYS A 31 21.37 27.71 -3.99
N ALA A 32 22.48 28.46 -4.11
CA ALA A 32 22.46 29.83 -4.62
C ALA A 32 22.03 29.88 -6.09
N LEU A 33 22.54 28.99 -6.93
CA LEU A 33 22.15 28.89 -8.35
C LEU A 33 20.65 28.56 -8.51
N ILE A 34 20.13 27.63 -7.71
CA ILE A 34 18.69 27.31 -7.68
C ILE A 34 17.87 28.53 -7.24
N GLY A 35 18.31 29.24 -6.20
CA GLY A 35 17.63 30.44 -5.71
C GLY A 35 17.62 31.62 -6.69
N ILE A 36 18.60 31.70 -7.59
CA ILE A 36 18.63 32.68 -8.69
C ILE A 36 17.58 32.36 -9.76
N GLY A 37 17.31 31.06 -10.00
CA GLY A 37 16.31 30.60 -10.96
C GLY A 37 16.73 30.76 -12.44
N GLY A 38 15.80 30.47 -13.35
CA GLY A 38 16.03 30.57 -14.79
C GLY A 38 17.21 29.72 -15.29
N GLU A 39 18.02 30.28 -16.19
CA GLU A 39 19.20 29.59 -16.74
C GLU A 39 20.21 29.16 -15.67
N ALA A 40 20.28 29.85 -14.53
CA ALA A 40 21.20 29.49 -13.45
C ALA A 40 20.80 28.18 -12.74
N SER A 41 19.49 27.91 -12.60
CA SER A 41 19.00 26.64 -12.04
C SER A 41 19.33 25.46 -12.96
N ALA A 42 19.20 25.65 -14.27
CA ALA A 42 19.49 24.61 -15.26
C ALA A 42 20.97 24.14 -15.22
N LEU A 43 21.90 25.02 -14.79
CA LEU A 43 23.32 24.66 -14.63
C LEU A 43 23.55 23.65 -13.49
N VAL A 44 22.63 23.54 -12.53
CA VAL A 44 22.72 22.58 -11.43
C VAL A 44 22.35 21.17 -11.87
N VAL A 45 21.55 21.04 -12.94
CA VAL A 45 21.11 19.76 -13.52
C VAL A 45 22.31 18.90 -13.97
N GLY A 46 23.35 19.53 -14.51
CA GLY A 46 24.58 18.82 -14.88
C GLY A 46 25.27 18.17 -13.67
N ALA A 47 25.25 18.81 -12.50
CA ALA A 47 25.77 18.21 -11.27
C ALA A 47 24.86 17.10 -10.71
N LEU A 48 23.56 17.19 -10.94
CA LEU A 48 22.60 16.17 -10.54
C LEU A 48 22.73 14.88 -11.36
N ALA A 49 22.90 15.02 -12.68
CA ALA A 49 22.88 13.91 -13.65
C ALA A 49 24.21 13.15 -13.78
N ARG A 50 25.30 13.69 -13.24
CA ARG A 50 26.64 13.12 -13.35
C ARG A 50 26.77 11.83 -12.52
N PRO A 51 27.19 10.68 -13.11
CA PRO A 51 27.35 9.42 -12.37
C PRO A 51 28.38 9.49 -11.23
N ASP A 52 29.39 10.33 -11.38
CA ASP A 52 30.47 10.52 -10.40
C ASP A 52 30.12 11.56 -9.31
N SER A 53 28.92 12.14 -9.36
CA SER A 53 28.49 13.08 -8.33
C SER A 53 28.32 12.41 -6.96
N PRO A 54 28.82 13.02 -5.88
CA PRO A 54 28.61 12.52 -4.52
C PRO A 54 27.12 12.50 -4.14
N ALA A 55 26.69 11.47 -3.41
CA ALA A 55 25.29 11.30 -3.02
C ALA A 55 24.79 12.49 -2.16
N ALA A 56 25.65 12.98 -1.26
CA ALA A 56 25.36 14.14 -0.43
C ALA A 56 25.09 15.42 -1.25
N LEU A 57 25.80 15.61 -2.36
CA LEU A 57 25.58 16.75 -3.25
C LEU A 57 24.26 16.61 -4.02
N GLN A 58 24.01 15.43 -4.59
CA GLN A 58 22.74 15.14 -5.29
C GLN A 58 21.52 15.30 -4.36
N GLY A 59 21.58 14.74 -3.15
CA GLY A 59 20.50 14.87 -2.16
C GLY A 59 20.24 16.32 -1.72
N ALA A 60 21.30 17.12 -1.57
CA ALA A 60 21.17 18.54 -1.24
C ALA A 60 20.59 19.37 -2.40
N ILE A 61 20.93 19.03 -3.65
CA ILE A 61 20.33 19.63 -4.86
C ILE A 61 18.84 19.31 -4.92
N ILE A 62 18.46 18.03 -4.74
CA ILE A 62 17.05 17.60 -4.75
C ILE A 62 16.24 18.36 -3.69
N ALA A 63 16.75 18.46 -2.47
CA ALA A 63 16.09 19.20 -1.39
C ALA A 63 15.93 20.70 -1.71
N ALA A 64 16.96 21.32 -2.29
CA ALA A 64 16.91 22.73 -2.67
C ALA A 64 15.92 22.98 -3.83
N MET A 65 15.82 22.05 -4.78
CA MET A 65 14.86 22.10 -5.87
C MET A 65 13.42 21.93 -5.38
N ASP A 66 13.17 21.05 -4.41
CA ASP A 66 11.86 20.88 -3.75
C ASP A 66 11.41 22.16 -3.03
N GLU A 67 12.35 22.85 -2.36
CA GLU A 67 12.05 24.06 -1.60
C GLU A 67 11.78 25.28 -2.50
N LYS A 68 12.63 25.54 -3.51
CA LYS A 68 12.62 26.80 -4.27
C LYS A 68 12.91 26.69 -5.78
N GLY A 69 13.18 25.49 -6.29
CA GLY A 69 13.59 25.28 -7.68
C GLY A 69 12.52 24.67 -8.59
N SER A 70 12.92 24.37 -9.82
CA SER A 70 12.07 23.71 -10.82
C SER A 70 12.20 22.20 -10.73
N VAL A 71 11.19 21.52 -10.21
CA VAL A 71 11.23 20.06 -9.98
C VAL A 71 11.07 19.25 -11.28
N THR A 72 10.60 19.86 -12.37
CA THR A 72 10.51 19.23 -13.70
C THR A 72 11.87 18.77 -14.23
N GLU A 73 12.95 19.45 -13.84
CA GLU A 73 14.33 19.08 -14.21
C GLU A 73 14.78 17.77 -13.54
N LEU A 74 14.18 17.38 -12.40
CA LEU A 74 14.43 16.07 -11.77
C LEU A 74 13.90 14.93 -12.63
N VAL A 75 12.80 15.15 -13.35
CA VAL A 75 12.15 14.12 -14.18
C VAL A 75 13.10 13.58 -15.24
N GLY A 76 13.79 14.48 -15.95
CA GLY A 76 14.71 14.10 -17.02
C GLY A 76 15.95 13.33 -16.55
N ASN A 77 16.27 13.41 -15.25
CA ASN A 77 17.52 12.90 -14.69
C ASN A 77 17.32 11.76 -13.66
N LEU A 78 16.08 11.33 -13.45
CA LEU A 78 15.68 10.29 -12.50
C LEU A 78 16.52 9.00 -12.63
N ASN A 79 16.82 8.59 -13.87
CA ASN A 79 17.61 7.38 -14.13
C ASN A 79 19.10 7.54 -13.77
N GLY A 80 19.63 8.77 -13.83
CA GLY A 80 21.01 9.10 -13.47
C GLY A 80 21.23 9.30 -11.97
N LEU A 81 20.16 9.33 -11.18
CA LEU A 81 20.24 9.38 -9.73
C LEU A 81 20.62 8.02 -9.16
N LYS A 82 21.39 8.06 -8.06
CA LYS A 82 21.67 6.87 -7.27
C LYS A 82 20.37 6.28 -6.71
N PRO A 83 20.23 4.94 -6.61
CA PRO A 83 19.00 4.28 -6.19
C PRO A 83 18.41 4.84 -4.89
N GLU A 84 19.26 5.14 -3.90
CA GLU A 84 18.89 5.67 -2.60
C GLU A 84 18.28 7.10 -2.65
N LEU A 85 18.51 7.85 -3.72
CA LEU A 85 18.00 9.22 -3.90
C LEU A 85 16.75 9.29 -4.81
N ARG A 86 16.40 8.20 -5.49
CA ARG A 86 15.25 8.16 -6.40
C ARG A 86 13.94 8.40 -5.67
N THR A 87 13.77 7.85 -4.47
CA THR A 87 12.59 8.08 -3.62
C THR A 87 12.45 9.56 -3.26
N GLN A 88 13.54 10.20 -2.81
CA GLN A 88 13.54 11.63 -2.46
C GLN A 88 13.15 12.51 -3.65
N ALA A 89 13.70 12.22 -4.84
CA ALA A 89 13.35 12.95 -6.07
C ALA A 89 11.89 12.73 -6.47
N PHE A 90 11.38 11.50 -6.33
CA PHE A 90 10.01 11.17 -6.65
C PHE A 90 9.01 11.89 -5.73
N ASP A 91 9.32 11.98 -4.43
CA ASP A 91 8.49 12.71 -3.46
C ASP A 91 8.41 14.20 -3.79
N ALA A 92 9.53 14.81 -4.21
CA ALA A 92 9.52 16.19 -4.69
C ALA A 92 8.64 16.35 -5.95
N ILE A 93 8.74 15.43 -6.92
CA ILE A 93 7.94 15.44 -8.15
C ILE A 93 6.44 15.35 -7.86
N LEU A 94 6.03 14.49 -6.93
CA LEU A 94 4.61 14.31 -6.60
C LEU A 94 3.99 15.50 -5.85
N LYS A 95 4.78 16.34 -5.19
CA LYS A 95 4.26 17.56 -4.56
C LYS A 95 3.80 18.62 -5.58
N ARG A 96 4.10 18.44 -6.87
CA ARG A 96 3.90 19.42 -7.94
C ARG A 96 3.20 18.78 -9.14
N PRO A 97 1.93 19.17 -9.44
CA PRO A 97 1.19 18.60 -10.56
C PRO A 97 1.90 18.71 -11.90
N GLU A 98 2.57 19.82 -12.19
CA GLU A 98 3.31 20.07 -13.42
C GLU A 98 4.50 19.12 -13.60
N ALA A 99 5.22 18.81 -12.52
CA ALA A 99 6.33 17.85 -12.54
C ALA A 99 5.82 16.41 -12.68
N SER A 100 4.71 16.08 -12.01
CA SER A 100 4.05 14.77 -12.13
C SER A 100 3.51 14.52 -13.55
N LEU A 101 2.95 15.55 -14.21
CA LEU A 101 2.54 15.45 -15.61
C LEU A 101 3.73 15.29 -16.56
N ALA A 102 4.84 16.00 -16.31
CA ALA A 102 6.07 15.84 -17.08
C ALA A 102 6.66 14.42 -16.96
N LEU A 103 6.57 13.82 -15.76
CA LEU A 103 6.96 12.44 -15.52
C LEU A 103 6.10 11.45 -16.31
N LEU A 104 4.77 11.60 -16.28
CA LEU A 104 3.86 10.76 -17.06
C LEU A 104 4.15 10.87 -18.57
N ALA A 105 4.42 12.08 -19.06
CA ALA A 105 4.80 12.29 -20.46
C ALA A 105 6.16 11.65 -20.79
N ALA A 106 7.13 11.68 -19.88
CA ALA A 106 8.43 11.03 -20.07
C ALA A 106 8.28 9.50 -20.16
N ILE A 107 7.39 8.90 -19.36
CA ILE A 107 7.09 7.48 -19.41
C ILE A 107 6.35 7.11 -20.71
N GLN A 108 5.33 7.87 -21.10
CA GLN A 108 4.58 7.64 -22.34
C GLN A 108 5.47 7.69 -23.59
N ASN A 109 6.48 8.57 -23.58
CA ASN A 109 7.44 8.71 -24.67
C ASN A 109 8.64 7.74 -24.57
N GLY A 110 8.60 6.79 -23.62
CA GLY A 110 9.64 5.76 -23.47
C GLY A 110 10.98 6.25 -22.91
N LYS A 111 11.06 7.48 -22.39
CA LYS A 111 12.30 8.01 -21.77
C LYS A 111 12.55 7.42 -20.38
N ILE A 112 11.50 6.96 -19.71
CA ILE A 112 11.56 6.31 -18.41
C ILE A 112 10.77 5.01 -18.51
N ASP A 113 11.41 3.89 -18.13
CA ASP A 113 10.73 2.61 -18.04
C ASP A 113 9.79 2.61 -16.81
N PRO A 114 8.49 2.31 -16.96
CA PRO A 114 7.56 2.17 -15.83
C PRO A 114 8.08 1.25 -14.70
N LYS A 115 8.89 0.23 -15.02
CA LYS A 115 9.47 -0.70 -14.03
C LYS A 115 10.44 -0.01 -13.08
N GLU A 116 11.15 1.03 -13.54
CA GLU A 116 12.09 1.82 -12.73
C GLU A 116 11.38 2.72 -11.71
N ILE A 117 10.11 3.05 -11.96
CA ILE A 117 9.29 3.82 -11.03
C ILE A 117 8.83 2.94 -9.86
N GLY A 118 8.53 1.67 -10.14
CA GLY A 118 8.05 0.71 -9.15
C GLY A 118 6.56 0.86 -8.83
N PRO A 119 5.91 -0.23 -8.37
CA PRO A 119 4.46 -0.32 -8.25
C PRO A 119 3.85 0.69 -7.26
N GLY A 120 4.50 0.95 -6.11
CA GLY A 120 3.98 1.91 -5.11
C GLY A 120 3.93 3.35 -5.64
N ASN A 121 4.94 3.76 -6.40
CA ASN A 121 4.99 5.08 -7.02
C ASN A 121 4.00 5.22 -8.19
N ILE A 122 3.76 4.14 -8.95
CA ILE A 122 2.69 4.09 -9.94
C ILE A 122 1.31 4.23 -9.27
N ALA A 123 1.09 3.58 -8.13
CA ALA A 123 -0.16 3.73 -7.37
C ALA A 123 -0.36 5.19 -6.92
N ARG A 124 0.67 5.82 -6.36
CA ARG A 124 0.64 7.25 -5.95
C ARG A 124 0.33 8.20 -7.11
N LEU A 125 0.79 7.90 -8.33
CA LEU A 125 0.42 8.66 -9.54
C LEU A 125 -1.05 8.47 -9.92
N ARG A 126 -1.59 7.24 -9.77
CA ARG A 126 -3.00 6.92 -10.08
C ARG A 126 -3.98 7.53 -9.08
N THR A 127 -3.58 7.68 -7.81
CA THR A 127 -4.38 8.24 -6.72
C THR A 127 -4.02 9.69 -6.38
N HIS A 128 -3.26 10.35 -7.25
CA HIS A 128 -2.75 11.69 -7.01
C HIS A 128 -3.88 12.72 -6.74
N PRO A 129 -3.75 13.64 -5.75
CA PRO A 129 -4.81 14.61 -5.40
C PRO A 129 -5.25 15.52 -6.56
N ASN A 130 -4.31 15.86 -7.46
CA ASN A 130 -4.64 16.52 -8.71
C ASN A 130 -5.30 15.55 -9.69
N LYS A 131 -6.58 15.80 -10.02
CA LYS A 131 -7.41 14.96 -10.90
C LYS A 131 -6.83 14.73 -12.30
N GLN A 132 -6.09 15.70 -12.86
CA GLN A 132 -5.50 15.56 -14.20
C GLN A 132 -4.33 14.57 -14.20
N VAL A 133 -3.48 14.62 -13.17
CA VAL A 133 -2.38 13.65 -12.97
C VAL A 133 -2.96 12.25 -12.81
N ALA A 134 -3.92 12.07 -11.90
CA ALA A 134 -4.59 10.80 -11.68
C ALA A 134 -5.21 10.24 -12.97
N LYS A 135 -5.97 11.07 -13.72
CA LYS A 135 -6.59 10.65 -14.97
C LYS A 135 -5.56 10.18 -16.01
N GLN A 136 -4.47 10.92 -16.21
CA GLN A 136 -3.44 10.55 -17.18
C GLN A 136 -2.64 9.31 -16.75
N ALA A 137 -2.36 9.17 -15.44
CA ALA A 137 -1.71 7.99 -14.90
C ALA A 137 -2.57 6.72 -15.08
N ASN A 138 -3.87 6.81 -14.77
CA ASN A 138 -4.80 5.70 -15.00
C ASN A 138 -4.84 5.32 -16.48
N ALA A 139 -5.06 6.28 -17.39
CA ALA A 139 -5.10 6.02 -18.82
C ALA A 139 -3.79 5.44 -19.39
N MET A 140 -2.63 5.90 -18.88
CA MET A 140 -1.33 5.38 -19.28
C MET A 140 -1.15 3.93 -18.86
N ILE A 141 -1.46 3.59 -17.60
CA ILE A 141 -1.32 2.25 -17.07
C ILE A 141 -2.29 1.27 -17.73
N ASP A 142 -3.52 1.71 -18.01
CA ASP A 142 -4.52 0.91 -18.72
C ASP A 142 -4.06 0.59 -20.15
N LYS A 143 -3.36 1.52 -20.81
CA LYS A 143 -2.75 1.31 -22.14
C LYS A 143 -1.52 0.40 -22.07
N LEU A 144 -0.75 0.46 -20.99
CA LEU A 144 0.45 -0.36 -20.78
C LEU A 144 0.11 -1.78 -20.34
N ASN A 145 -1.10 -2.04 -19.83
CA ASN A 145 -1.54 -3.35 -19.37
C ASN A 145 -2.98 -3.69 -19.80
N PRO A 146 -3.22 -4.00 -21.10
CA PRO A 146 -4.53 -4.43 -21.61
C PRO A 146 -5.12 -5.65 -20.87
N ASN A 147 -4.25 -6.51 -20.35
CA ASN A 147 -4.66 -7.68 -19.56
C ASN A 147 -5.37 -7.28 -18.26
N ALA A 148 -4.94 -6.20 -17.59
CA ALA A 148 -5.62 -5.71 -16.38
C ALA A 148 -7.06 -5.25 -16.67
N LYS A 149 -7.30 -4.63 -17.83
CA LYS A 149 -8.65 -4.25 -18.26
C LYS A 149 -9.53 -5.48 -18.48
N ALA A 150 -9.05 -6.46 -19.24
CA ALA A 150 -9.77 -7.70 -19.49
C ALA A 150 -10.10 -8.46 -18.19
N LYS A 151 -9.17 -8.52 -17.24
CA LYS A 151 -9.40 -9.12 -15.91
C LYS A 151 -10.47 -8.38 -15.11
N ASN A 152 -10.49 -7.03 -15.15
CA ASN A 152 -11.54 -6.25 -14.48
C ASN A 152 -12.93 -6.47 -15.12
N GLU A 153 -13.00 -6.55 -16.45
CA GLU A 153 -14.26 -6.86 -17.16
C GLU A 153 -14.75 -8.28 -16.82
N LEU A 154 -13.83 -9.25 -16.77
CA LEU A 154 -14.15 -10.62 -16.37
C LEU A 154 -14.61 -10.72 -14.92
N LEU A 155 -13.95 -10.01 -14.00
CA LEU A 155 -14.37 -9.92 -12.60
C LEU A 155 -15.79 -9.35 -12.47
N ALA A 156 -16.11 -8.29 -13.21
CA ALA A 156 -17.45 -7.72 -13.22
C ALA A 156 -18.52 -8.71 -13.72
N GLN A 157 -18.18 -9.60 -14.66
CA GLN A 157 -19.07 -10.65 -15.15
C GLN A 157 -19.24 -11.81 -14.16
N LEU A 158 -18.15 -12.25 -13.52
CA LEU A 158 -18.15 -13.44 -12.64
C LEU A 158 -18.66 -13.14 -11.23
N THR A 159 -18.45 -11.93 -10.71
CA THR A 159 -18.87 -11.53 -9.34
C THR A 159 -20.34 -11.87 -9.04
N PRO A 160 -21.33 -11.43 -9.85
CA PRO A 160 -22.74 -11.74 -9.55
C PRO A 160 -23.06 -13.24 -9.65
N GLU A 161 -22.26 -14.03 -10.38
CA GLU A 161 -22.47 -15.48 -10.47
C GLU A 161 -21.93 -16.23 -9.25
N VAL A 162 -20.79 -15.80 -8.70
CA VAL A 162 -20.18 -16.45 -7.53
C VAL A 162 -20.81 -16.04 -6.20
N GLU A 163 -21.51 -14.90 -6.16
CA GLU A 163 -22.28 -14.47 -4.98
C GLU A 163 -23.60 -15.25 -4.80
N LYS A 164 -24.05 -16.00 -5.82
CA LYS A 164 -25.19 -16.91 -5.69
C LYS A 164 -24.87 -18.08 -4.75
N PRO A 165 -25.88 -18.70 -4.11
CA PRO A 165 -25.67 -19.92 -3.32
C PRO A 165 -24.95 -21.01 -4.13
N GLY A 166 -23.85 -21.52 -3.60
CA GLY A 166 -23.07 -22.62 -4.17
C GLY A 166 -23.22 -23.93 -3.40
N ASP A 167 -22.83 -25.03 -4.04
CA ASP A 167 -22.79 -26.35 -3.42
C ASP A 167 -21.41 -26.59 -2.79
N ALA A 168 -21.33 -26.48 -1.46
CA ALA A 168 -20.08 -26.65 -0.72
C ALA A 168 -19.52 -28.08 -0.78
N VAL A 169 -20.36 -29.11 -1.00
CA VAL A 169 -19.91 -30.50 -1.12
C VAL A 169 -19.18 -30.69 -2.45
N LYS A 170 -19.76 -30.21 -3.55
CA LYS A 170 -19.06 -30.14 -4.85
C LYS A 170 -17.83 -29.25 -4.76
N GLY A 171 -17.96 -28.11 -4.08
CA GLY A 171 -16.89 -27.15 -3.83
C GLY A 171 -15.67 -27.78 -3.18
N LYS A 172 -15.87 -28.63 -2.16
CA LYS A 172 -14.78 -29.37 -1.51
C LYS A 172 -14.00 -30.26 -2.47
N ALA A 173 -14.71 -31.00 -3.33
CA ALA A 173 -14.07 -31.86 -4.33
C ALA A 173 -13.29 -31.03 -5.37
N MET A 174 -13.86 -29.91 -5.83
CA MET A 174 -13.22 -29.00 -6.78
C MET A 174 -12.00 -28.29 -6.18
N PHE A 175 -12.10 -27.84 -4.93
CA PHE A 175 -10.98 -27.27 -4.17
C PHE A 175 -9.85 -28.27 -4.00
N ALA A 176 -10.17 -29.53 -3.67
CA ALA A 176 -9.17 -30.59 -3.55
C ALA A 176 -8.40 -30.82 -4.86
N ALA A 177 -9.07 -30.64 -6.01
CA ALA A 177 -8.45 -30.81 -7.33
C ALA A 177 -7.62 -29.60 -7.78
N ALA A 178 -8.10 -28.37 -7.53
CA ALA A 178 -7.50 -27.15 -8.10
C ALA A 178 -6.65 -26.33 -7.12
N CYS A 179 -6.99 -26.34 -5.84
CA CYS A 179 -6.44 -25.40 -4.85
C CYS A 179 -5.58 -26.09 -3.78
N ALA A 180 -5.93 -27.32 -3.39
CA ALA A 180 -5.28 -28.07 -2.31
C ALA A 180 -3.83 -28.48 -2.61
N VAL A 181 -3.39 -28.34 -3.85
CA VAL A 181 -2.00 -28.52 -4.27
C VAL A 181 -1.09 -27.46 -3.63
N CYS A 182 -1.60 -26.23 -3.45
CA CYS A 182 -0.81 -25.09 -2.99
C CYS A 182 -1.29 -24.48 -1.67
N HIS A 183 -2.56 -24.67 -1.30
CA HIS A 183 -3.17 -24.08 -0.12
C HIS A 183 -3.73 -25.14 0.82
N LYS A 184 -3.72 -24.87 2.13
CA LYS A 184 -4.56 -25.62 3.06
C LYS A 184 -5.78 -24.83 3.51
N LEU A 185 -6.86 -25.56 3.77
CA LEU A 185 -8.07 -25.10 4.41
C LEU A 185 -8.42 -26.11 5.52
N GLY A 186 -8.20 -25.73 6.78
CA GLY A 186 -8.15 -26.69 7.88
C GLY A 186 -7.10 -27.76 7.62
N ASP A 187 -7.51 -29.03 7.71
CA ASP A 187 -6.65 -30.19 7.43
C ASP A 187 -6.61 -30.60 5.94
N LEU A 188 -7.39 -29.93 5.08
CA LEU A 188 -7.43 -30.23 3.65
C LEU A 188 -6.37 -29.42 2.91
N GLY A 189 -5.40 -30.10 2.31
CA GLY A 189 -4.32 -29.48 1.54
C GLY A 189 -3.00 -30.20 1.77
N LEU A 190 -2.12 -30.16 0.78
CA LEU A 190 -0.88 -30.92 0.82
C LEU A 190 0.30 -30.09 1.34
N ARG A 191 0.35 -28.79 0.99
CA ARG A 191 1.50 -27.92 1.23
C ARG A 191 1.08 -26.46 1.39
N ASP A 192 1.90 -25.71 2.14
CA ASP A 192 1.76 -24.26 2.33
C ASP A 192 2.66 -23.56 1.32
N VAL A 193 2.31 -23.67 0.03
CA VAL A 193 3.00 -22.97 -1.06
C VAL A 193 2.44 -21.57 -1.21
N GLY A 194 1.11 -21.46 -1.13
CA GLY A 194 0.38 -20.21 -0.94
C GLY A 194 -0.06 -20.04 0.53
N PRO A 195 -0.74 -18.91 0.84
CA PRO A 195 -1.25 -18.65 2.18
C PRO A 195 -2.27 -19.69 2.65
N GLN A 196 -2.34 -19.87 3.96
CA GLN A 196 -3.38 -20.67 4.61
C GLN A 196 -4.75 -20.00 4.43
N LEU A 197 -5.76 -20.80 4.06
CA LEU A 197 -7.09 -20.30 3.74
C LEU A 197 -8.10 -20.41 4.89
N THR A 198 -7.72 -21.03 6.02
CA THR A 198 -8.55 -21.02 7.24
C THR A 198 -8.83 -19.59 7.68
N GLY A 199 -10.10 -19.24 7.89
CA GLY A 199 -10.54 -17.86 8.19
C GLY A 199 -10.74 -16.97 6.96
N MET A 200 -10.18 -17.31 5.79
CA MET A 200 -10.28 -16.44 4.60
C MET A 200 -11.71 -16.37 4.04
N GLY A 201 -12.54 -17.36 4.38
CA GLY A 201 -13.95 -17.38 4.03
C GLY A 201 -14.72 -16.13 4.49
N ALA A 202 -14.28 -15.46 5.55
CA ALA A 202 -14.92 -14.26 6.05
C ALA A 202 -14.87 -13.08 5.06
N HIS A 203 -13.89 -13.03 4.14
CA HIS A 203 -13.83 -12.01 3.08
C HIS A 203 -14.94 -12.17 2.02
N GLY A 204 -15.54 -13.36 1.96
CA GLY A 204 -16.64 -13.66 1.04
C GLY A 204 -16.18 -13.91 -0.41
N PRO A 205 -17.12 -14.36 -1.26
CA PRO A 205 -16.80 -14.89 -2.59
C PRO A 205 -16.27 -13.81 -3.55
N ALA A 206 -16.83 -12.61 -3.53
CA ALA A 206 -16.45 -11.53 -4.46
C ALA A 206 -15.00 -11.08 -4.26
N GLU A 207 -14.56 -10.92 -3.01
CA GLU A 207 -13.19 -10.51 -2.70
C GLU A 207 -12.19 -11.62 -3.04
N LEU A 208 -12.49 -12.86 -2.64
CA LEU A 208 -11.64 -14.01 -2.94
C LEU A 208 -11.52 -14.30 -4.45
N LEU A 209 -12.58 -14.05 -5.22
CA LEU A 209 -12.57 -14.20 -6.68
C LEU A 209 -11.50 -13.33 -7.35
N VAL A 210 -11.25 -12.12 -6.83
CA VAL A 210 -10.23 -11.21 -7.36
C VAL A 210 -8.85 -11.89 -7.37
N HIS A 211 -8.51 -12.58 -6.29
CA HIS A 211 -7.23 -13.29 -6.16
C HIS A 211 -7.15 -14.56 -7.02
N ILE A 212 -8.29 -15.16 -7.37
CA ILE A 212 -8.35 -16.32 -8.28
C ILE A 212 -8.16 -15.89 -9.74
N VAL A 213 -8.83 -14.82 -10.17
CA VAL A 213 -8.78 -14.32 -11.55
C VAL A 213 -7.49 -13.54 -11.81
N ASP A 214 -7.02 -12.77 -10.82
CA ASP A 214 -5.80 -11.98 -10.91
C ASP A 214 -4.86 -12.22 -9.71
N PRO A 215 -4.19 -13.38 -9.65
CA PRO A 215 -3.31 -13.73 -8.54
C PRO A 215 -2.09 -12.80 -8.41
N ASN A 216 -1.81 -11.96 -9.41
CA ASN A 216 -0.73 -10.98 -9.41
C ASN A 216 -1.18 -9.56 -9.06
N ARG A 217 -2.47 -9.35 -8.79
CA ARG A 217 -3.02 -8.03 -8.43
C ARG A 217 -2.40 -7.48 -7.15
N GLU A 218 -2.24 -8.37 -6.18
CA GLU A 218 -1.64 -8.09 -4.89
C GLU A 218 -1.00 -9.39 -4.37
N VAL A 219 0.32 -9.36 -4.17
CA VAL A 219 1.09 -10.53 -3.74
C VAL A 219 1.89 -10.12 -2.51
N ASP A 220 1.58 -10.77 -1.39
CA ASP A 220 2.35 -10.62 -0.16
C ASP A 220 3.82 -10.99 -0.43
N PRO A 221 4.79 -10.15 -0.03
CA PRO A 221 6.21 -10.43 -0.23
C PRO A 221 6.69 -11.80 0.26
N SER A 222 6.05 -12.38 1.29
CA SER A 222 6.40 -13.73 1.77
C SER A 222 6.05 -14.84 0.78
N PHE A 223 5.19 -14.56 -0.21
CA PHE A 223 4.75 -15.49 -1.24
C PHE A 223 5.21 -15.09 -2.65
N TRP A 224 6.16 -14.16 -2.78
CA TRP A 224 6.80 -13.88 -4.06
C TRP A 224 7.55 -15.12 -4.58
N ALA A 225 7.34 -15.43 -5.86
CA ALA A 225 8.07 -16.48 -6.54
C ALA A 225 9.53 -16.06 -6.81
N TRP A 226 10.44 -16.97 -6.53
CA TRP A 226 11.87 -16.85 -6.77
C TRP A 226 12.32 -17.88 -7.80
N ASN A 227 13.17 -17.44 -8.74
CA ASN A 227 13.90 -18.33 -9.64
C ASN A 227 15.35 -18.40 -9.15
N ILE A 228 15.82 -19.61 -8.86
CA ILE A 228 17.18 -19.85 -8.39
C ILE A 228 17.89 -20.80 -9.35
N THR A 229 18.95 -20.34 -9.98
CA THR A 229 19.82 -21.18 -10.80
C THR A 229 21.08 -21.56 -10.03
N THR A 230 21.37 -22.86 -9.94
CA THR A 230 22.54 -23.39 -9.23
C THR A 230 23.75 -23.53 -10.16
N LYS A 231 24.95 -23.71 -9.57
CA LYS A 231 26.20 -23.97 -10.30
C LYS A 231 26.17 -25.26 -11.13
N LYS A 232 25.22 -26.16 -10.85
CA LYS A 232 24.97 -27.37 -11.63
C LYS A 232 24.12 -27.11 -12.88
N GLY A 233 23.65 -25.87 -13.08
CA GLY A 233 22.77 -25.49 -14.19
C GLY A 233 21.30 -25.77 -13.94
N GLU A 234 20.92 -26.26 -12.76
CA GLU A 234 19.53 -26.51 -12.38
C GLU A 234 18.85 -25.20 -12.03
N THR A 235 17.63 -24.97 -12.52
CA THR A 235 16.81 -23.81 -12.15
C THR A 235 15.58 -24.27 -11.39
N GLN A 236 15.40 -23.75 -10.18
CA GLN A 236 14.28 -24.05 -9.31
C GLN A 236 13.43 -22.81 -9.11
N ALA A 237 12.12 -22.93 -9.36
CA ALA A 237 11.12 -21.94 -9.03
C ALA A 237 10.37 -22.33 -7.75
N GLY A 238 10.10 -21.36 -6.87
CA GLY A 238 9.34 -21.57 -5.64
C GLY A 238 9.26 -20.34 -4.75
N VAL A 239 8.63 -20.48 -3.58
CA VAL A 239 8.63 -19.47 -2.50
C VAL A 239 9.72 -19.81 -1.48
N ILE A 240 10.42 -18.81 -0.96
CA ILE A 240 11.42 -19.04 0.09
C ILE A 240 10.70 -19.15 1.43
N ILE A 241 10.71 -20.33 2.05
CA ILE A 241 10.02 -20.57 3.32
C ILE A 241 10.93 -20.38 4.54
N THR A 242 12.23 -20.60 4.36
CA THR A 242 13.25 -20.41 5.40
C THR A 242 14.58 -20.04 4.75
N GLU A 243 15.31 -19.13 5.36
CA GLU A 243 16.64 -18.73 4.89
C GLU A 243 17.54 -18.44 6.09
N ASN A 244 18.75 -19.02 6.10
CA ASN A 244 19.78 -18.76 7.11
C ASN A 244 21.09 -18.31 6.41
N GLN A 245 22.21 -18.26 7.12
CA GLN A 245 23.48 -17.82 6.54
C GLN A 245 24.07 -18.79 5.51
N ALA A 246 23.78 -20.09 5.60
CA ALA A 246 24.37 -21.14 4.76
C ALA A 246 23.44 -21.64 3.65
N SER A 247 22.13 -21.73 3.92
CA SER A 247 21.15 -22.28 2.98
C SER A 247 19.84 -21.50 2.97
N LEU A 248 19.06 -21.72 1.91
CA LEU A 248 17.65 -21.36 1.83
C LEU A 248 16.85 -22.60 1.43
N THR A 249 15.58 -22.63 1.82
CA THR A 249 14.63 -23.67 1.39
C THR A 249 13.60 -23.03 0.48
N LEU A 250 13.55 -23.47 -0.77
CA LEU A 250 12.47 -23.15 -1.70
C LEU A 250 11.37 -24.19 -1.57
N ARG A 251 10.12 -23.76 -1.54
CA ARG A 251 8.94 -24.63 -1.60
C ARG A 251 8.15 -24.38 -2.87
N ASN A 252 7.65 -25.45 -3.48
CA ASN A 252 6.66 -25.38 -4.55
C ASN A 252 5.70 -26.57 -4.47
N GLN A 253 4.89 -26.78 -5.51
CA GLN A 253 3.92 -27.87 -5.58
C GLN A 253 4.53 -29.28 -5.50
N VAL A 254 5.78 -29.45 -5.93
CA VAL A 254 6.50 -30.73 -5.91
C VAL A 254 7.02 -31.01 -4.51
N GLY A 255 7.65 -30.02 -3.89
CA GLY A 255 8.18 -30.14 -2.53
C GLY A 255 9.12 -29.04 -2.10
N ASP A 256 9.94 -29.38 -1.11
CA ASP A 256 10.91 -28.48 -0.48
C ASP A 256 12.30 -28.81 -1.01
N PHE A 257 13.04 -27.78 -1.41
CA PHE A 257 14.36 -27.86 -2.00
C PHE A 257 15.31 -26.99 -1.18
N GLU A 258 16.19 -27.63 -0.42
CA GLU A 258 17.26 -26.92 0.28
C GLU A 258 18.42 -26.63 -0.70
N ILE A 259 18.79 -25.37 -0.80
CA ILE A 259 19.84 -24.88 -1.70
C ILE A 259 20.88 -24.15 -0.85
N LYS A 260 22.13 -24.61 -0.89
CA LYS A 260 23.24 -23.89 -0.27
C LYS A 260 23.49 -22.60 -1.02
N LYS A 261 23.71 -21.50 -0.30
CA LYS A 261 23.95 -20.19 -0.91
C LYS A 261 25.20 -20.18 -1.78
N ASP A 262 26.23 -20.92 -1.38
CA ASP A 262 27.46 -21.09 -2.15
C ASP A 262 27.24 -21.80 -3.49
N ASP A 263 26.13 -22.52 -3.67
CA ASP A 263 25.79 -23.21 -4.91
C ASP A 263 24.94 -22.35 -5.85
N ILE A 264 24.53 -21.14 -5.44
CA ILE A 264 23.67 -20.25 -6.24
C ILE A 264 24.51 -19.44 -7.24
N VAL A 265 24.09 -19.45 -8.51
CA VAL A 265 24.63 -18.58 -9.57
C VAL A 265 23.76 -17.34 -9.73
N THR A 266 22.44 -17.54 -9.85
CA THR A 266 21.47 -16.45 -9.95
C THR A 266 20.32 -16.66 -8.98
N ARG A 267 19.83 -15.56 -8.43
CA ARG A 267 18.65 -15.49 -7.56
C ARG A 267 17.81 -14.31 -8.00
N GLU A 268 16.68 -14.60 -8.62
CA GLU A 268 15.77 -13.60 -9.15
C GLU A 268 14.46 -13.61 -8.35
N ASN A 269 14.09 -12.45 -7.84
CA ASN A 269 12.76 -12.24 -7.28
C ASN A 269 11.83 -11.75 -8.39
N THR A 270 10.82 -12.53 -8.74
CA THR A 270 9.87 -12.17 -9.81
C THR A 270 8.88 -11.08 -9.39
N ARG A 271 8.70 -10.87 -8.07
CA ARG A 271 7.63 -10.06 -7.47
C ARG A 271 6.23 -10.46 -7.93
N ARG A 272 6.07 -11.72 -8.34
CA ARG A 272 4.83 -12.32 -8.84
C ARG A 272 4.42 -13.49 -7.96
N SER A 273 3.16 -13.84 -8.01
CA SER A 273 2.62 -15.01 -7.34
C SER A 273 3.04 -16.30 -8.05
N LEU A 274 3.27 -17.36 -7.29
CA LEU A 274 3.44 -18.72 -7.83
C LEU A 274 2.10 -19.36 -8.22
N MET A 275 0.96 -18.75 -7.85
CA MET A 275 -0.37 -19.20 -8.24
C MET A 275 -0.56 -19.06 -9.76
N PRO A 276 -1.04 -20.11 -10.46
CA PRO A 276 -1.29 -20.05 -11.89
C PRO A 276 -2.33 -18.99 -12.26
N GLU A 277 -2.11 -18.28 -13.36
CA GLU A 277 -3.17 -17.49 -14.01
C GLU A 277 -4.09 -18.40 -14.85
N GLY A 278 -5.28 -17.93 -15.19
CA GLY A 278 -6.23 -18.66 -16.05
C GLY A 278 -7.19 -19.59 -15.31
N LEU A 279 -7.27 -19.51 -13.98
CA LEU A 279 -8.20 -20.31 -13.16
C LEU A 279 -9.67 -19.92 -13.37
N ASP A 280 -9.95 -18.79 -14.02
CA ASP A 280 -11.27 -18.42 -14.51
C ASP A 280 -11.85 -19.45 -15.51
N ALA A 281 -10.98 -20.19 -16.20
CA ALA A 281 -11.38 -21.28 -17.10
C ALA A 281 -12.12 -22.44 -16.40
N LEU A 282 -12.07 -22.51 -15.06
CA LEU A 282 -12.89 -23.44 -14.28
C LEU A 282 -14.40 -23.19 -14.45
N GLY A 283 -14.78 -21.98 -14.87
CA GLY A 283 -16.16 -21.58 -15.11
C GLY A 283 -16.87 -21.10 -13.84
N ALA A 284 -17.88 -20.26 -14.03
CA ALA A 284 -18.58 -19.55 -12.95
C ALA A 284 -19.20 -20.49 -11.90
N GLU A 285 -19.79 -21.62 -12.32
CA GLU A 285 -20.38 -22.61 -11.40
C GLU A 285 -19.32 -23.27 -10.51
N THR A 286 -18.20 -23.69 -11.09
CA THR A 286 -17.10 -24.32 -10.36
C THR A 286 -16.51 -23.34 -9.35
N LEU A 287 -16.26 -22.10 -9.78
CA LEU A 287 -15.75 -21.04 -8.90
C LEU A 287 -16.73 -20.73 -7.77
N ARG A 288 -18.04 -20.62 -8.06
CA ARG A 288 -19.08 -20.44 -7.05
C ARG A 288 -19.06 -21.56 -6.01
N ASN A 289 -18.97 -22.82 -6.44
CA ASN A 289 -18.96 -23.96 -5.53
C ASN A 289 -17.68 -23.99 -4.68
N ILE A 290 -16.51 -23.74 -5.27
CA ILE A 290 -15.23 -23.62 -4.54
C ILE A 290 -15.32 -22.52 -3.49
N LEU A 291 -15.80 -21.34 -3.87
CA LEU A 291 -15.95 -20.19 -2.97
C LEU A 291 -16.99 -20.47 -1.88
N ALA A 292 -18.09 -21.16 -2.19
CA ALA A 292 -19.06 -21.60 -1.19
C ALA A 292 -18.44 -22.57 -0.16
N PHE A 293 -17.52 -23.44 -0.58
CA PHE A 293 -16.77 -24.30 0.34
C PHE A 293 -15.77 -23.52 1.20
N ILE A 294 -14.99 -22.61 0.60
CA ILE A 294 -14.03 -21.77 1.35
C ILE A 294 -14.75 -20.87 2.35
N CYS A 295 -15.87 -20.27 1.95
CA CYS A 295 -16.66 -19.39 2.81
C CYS A 295 -17.53 -20.16 3.81
N GLY A 296 -17.82 -21.44 3.56
CA GLY A 296 -18.80 -22.24 4.31
C GLY A 296 -18.50 -22.36 5.82
N GLY A 297 -17.22 -22.35 6.21
CA GLY A 297 -16.80 -22.42 7.62
C GLY A 297 -16.96 -21.11 8.40
N GLU A 298 -17.08 -19.97 7.71
CA GLU A 298 -17.02 -18.63 8.31
C GLU A 298 -18.33 -17.84 8.11
N GLN A 299 -19.42 -18.50 7.72
CA GLN A 299 -20.70 -17.88 7.32
C GLN A 299 -21.35 -16.94 8.37
N LYS A 300 -20.90 -16.99 9.63
CA LYS A 300 -21.42 -16.12 10.68
C LYS A 300 -20.99 -14.67 10.50
N PHE A 301 -19.81 -14.43 9.93
CA PHE A 301 -19.23 -13.09 9.81
C PHE A 301 -18.74 -12.83 8.40
N ARG A 302 -18.89 -11.58 7.96
CA ARG A 302 -18.30 -11.10 6.72
C ARG A 302 -17.38 -9.93 7.03
N VAL A 303 -16.10 -10.10 6.77
CA VAL A 303 -15.12 -9.02 6.74
C VAL A 303 -15.42 -8.17 5.51
N ILE A 304 -15.49 -6.86 5.71
CA ILE A 304 -15.67 -5.91 4.62
C ILE A 304 -14.29 -5.46 4.16
N ASP A 305 -14.07 -5.45 2.84
CA ASP A 305 -12.84 -4.90 2.26
C ASP A 305 -12.79 -3.38 2.47
N LEU A 306 -11.85 -2.93 3.30
CA LEU A 306 -11.64 -1.52 3.63
C LEU A 306 -10.46 -0.90 2.88
N ARG A 307 -9.82 -1.61 1.93
CA ARG A 307 -8.59 -1.14 1.26
C ARG A 307 -8.76 0.23 0.60
N THR A 308 -9.93 0.52 0.05
CA THR A 308 -10.23 1.81 -0.59
C THR A 308 -10.65 2.90 0.39
N ALA A 309 -10.96 2.53 1.64
CA ALA A 309 -11.42 3.43 2.70
C ALA A 309 -10.28 3.91 3.62
N TYR A 310 -9.17 3.16 3.70
CA TYR A 310 -8.01 3.55 4.51
C TYR A 310 -7.39 4.88 4.02
N ASN A 311 -7.17 5.80 4.95
CA ASN A 311 -6.66 7.15 4.68
C ASN A 311 -5.60 7.65 5.66
N ALA A 312 -5.23 6.87 6.68
CA ALA A 312 -4.21 7.22 7.66
C ALA A 312 -3.21 6.07 7.90
N ASP A 313 -1.93 6.42 8.08
CA ASP A 313 -0.86 5.46 8.44
C ASP A 313 -0.81 5.31 9.97
N SER A 314 -0.99 4.08 10.45
CA SER A 314 -0.91 3.71 11.88
C SER A 314 0.44 4.03 12.53
N ARG A 315 1.49 4.27 11.75
CA ARG A 315 2.84 4.59 12.22
C ARG A 315 3.13 6.09 12.28
N ALA A 316 2.24 6.92 11.72
CA ALA A 316 2.37 8.38 11.69
C ALA A 316 1.44 9.05 12.70
N GLY A 317 1.72 10.32 13.04
CA GLY A 317 0.87 11.09 13.93
C GLY A 317 -0.47 11.45 13.26
N ILE A 318 -1.60 11.00 13.82
CA ILE A 318 -2.93 11.19 13.21
C ILE A 318 -3.79 12.23 13.94
N PHE A 319 -3.33 12.77 15.07
CA PHE A 319 -4.10 13.74 15.86
C PHE A 319 -3.63 15.18 15.59
N ALA A 320 -2.63 15.70 16.32
CA ALA A 320 -2.20 17.08 16.19
C ALA A 320 -1.25 17.32 15.01
N LYS A 321 -0.18 16.52 14.88
CA LYS A 321 0.89 16.69 13.89
C LYS A 321 1.36 15.35 13.34
N GLU A 322 1.78 15.32 12.09
CA GLU A 322 2.18 14.09 11.38
C GLU A 322 3.50 13.52 11.93
N ASP A 323 4.41 14.40 12.37
CA ASP A 323 5.71 14.04 12.95
C ASP A 323 5.65 13.70 14.45
N ALA A 324 4.47 13.78 15.07
CA ALA A 324 4.27 13.46 16.47
C ALA A 324 4.27 11.94 16.68
N LYS A 325 5.44 11.41 17.05
CA LYS A 325 5.70 9.98 17.27
C LYS A 325 4.88 9.35 18.41
N ASP A 326 4.27 10.17 19.25
CA ASP A 326 3.48 9.78 20.41
C ASP A 326 1.97 9.90 20.17
N GLN A 327 1.56 10.38 18.99
CA GLN A 327 0.17 10.61 18.58
C GLN A 327 -0.27 9.66 17.45
N THR A 328 0.14 8.41 17.57
CA THR A 328 -0.09 7.35 16.58
C THR A 328 -1.03 6.29 17.16
N VAL A 329 -1.65 5.50 16.28
CA VAL A 329 -2.38 4.28 16.65
C VAL A 329 -1.61 3.09 16.10
N THR A 330 -0.40 2.89 16.63
CA THR A 330 0.53 1.90 16.07
C THR A 330 0.08 0.48 16.38
N LEU A 331 -0.26 -0.25 15.31
CA LEU A 331 -0.67 -1.64 15.33
C LEU A 331 0.55 -2.57 15.28
N HIS A 332 0.47 -3.73 15.93
CA HIS A 332 1.53 -4.76 15.87
C HIS A 332 1.03 -6.17 15.54
N LYS A 333 -0.27 -6.30 15.21
CA LYS A 333 -0.90 -7.51 14.67
C LYS A 333 -1.57 -7.14 13.36
N PHE A 334 -1.31 -7.93 12.31
CA PHE A 334 -1.77 -7.67 10.95
C PHE A 334 -2.32 -8.93 10.29
N GLY A 335 -3.05 -8.73 9.19
CA GLY A 335 -3.73 -9.79 8.47
C GLY A 335 -5.03 -10.19 9.15
N ASN A 336 -5.38 -11.46 9.04
CA ASN A 336 -6.62 -11.98 9.61
C ASN A 336 -6.45 -12.25 11.09
N VAL A 337 -7.27 -11.56 11.88
CA VAL A 337 -7.22 -11.59 13.33
C VAL A 337 -8.62 -11.85 13.89
N THR A 338 -8.69 -12.46 15.07
CA THR A 338 -9.95 -12.70 15.75
C THR A 338 -9.93 -12.00 17.10
N VAL A 339 -10.94 -11.16 17.34
CA VAL A 339 -11.14 -10.46 18.61
C VAL A 339 -12.51 -10.88 19.14
N ASN A 340 -12.55 -11.46 20.34
CA ASN A 340 -13.77 -11.97 20.98
C ASN A 340 -14.64 -12.87 20.07
N GLY A 341 -13.98 -13.67 19.22
CA GLY A 341 -14.64 -14.59 18.28
C GLY A 341 -15.17 -13.92 17.00
N VAL A 342 -14.90 -12.63 16.78
CA VAL A 342 -15.24 -11.90 15.56
C VAL A 342 -13.99 -11.75 14.68
N PRO A 343 -14.00 -12.18 13.41
CA PRO A 343 -12.88 -12.00 12.50
C PRO A 343 -12.82 -10.57 11.98
N PHE A 344 -11.61 -10.02 11.95
CA PHE A 344 -11.28 -8.75 11.33
C PHE A 344 -10.05 -8.93 10.43
N PHE A 345 -9.92 -8.07 9.43
CA PHE A 345 -8.69 -7.94 8.66
C PHE A 345 -8.01 -6.61 9.02
N VAL A 346 -6.77 -6.70 9.48
CA VAL A 346 -5.97 -5.54 9.87
C VAL A 346 -4.87 -5.32 8.84
N MET A 347 -4.94 -4.22 8.11
CA MET A 347 -3.98 -3.90 7.05
C MET A 347 -2.59 -3.60 7.63
N ASP A 348 -1.57 -4.27 7.10
CA ASP A 348 -0.17 -3.93 7.35
C ASP A 348 0.21 -2.67 6.55
N PRO A 349 0.59 -1.55 7.19
CA PRO A 349 0.99 -0.35 6.46
C PRO A 349 2.22 -0.56 5.57
N GLU A 350 3.05 -1.57 5.81
CA GLU A 350 4.16 -1.93 4.90
C GLU A 350 3.69 -2.65 3.64
N LYS A 351 2.54 -3.32 3.70
CA LYS A 351 1.92 -4.03 2.56
C LYS A 351 0.87 -3.17 1.85
N SER A 352 0.40 -2.11 2.50
CA SER A 352 -0.55 -1.15 1.93
C SER A 352 0.06 -0.35 0.78
N GLN A 353 -0.67 -0.23 -0.34
CA GLN A 353 -0.22 0.52 -1.52
C GLN A 353 -0.04 2.03 -1.25
N THR A 354 -0.79 2.58 -0.30
CA THR A 354 -0.74 4.00 0.08
C THR A 354 0.02 4.23 1.39
N GLY A 355 0.42 3.16 2.08
CA GLY A 355 0.88 3.21 3.48
C GLY A 355 -0.26 3.35 4.50
N ALA A 356 -1.49 3.63 4.05
CA ALA A 356 -2.65 3.77 4.93
C ALA A 356 -3.13 2.39 5.43
N SER A 357 -3.45 2.32 6.72
CA SER A 357 -3.94 1.12 7.41
C SER A 357 -5.11 1.41 8.35
N LEU A 358 -5.48 2.68 8.51
CA LEU A 358 -6.55 3.14 9.38
C LEU A 358 -7.55 4.00 8.60
N ILE A 359 -8.80 4.00 9.09
CA ILE A 359 -9.84 4.93 8.69
C ILE A 359 -9.90 6.01 9.78
N ALA A 360 -9.47 7.22 9.44
CA ALA A 360 -9.57 8.39 10.30
C ALA A 360 -10.59 9.38 9.74
N LEU A 361 -11.50 9.85 10.59
CA LEU A 361 -12.46 10.89 10.27
C LEU A 361 -11.98 12.24 10.78
N LYS A 362 -12.51 13.31 10.17
CA LYS A 362 -12.19 14.67 10.57
C LYS A 362 -12.49 14.91 12.05
N GLY A 363 -11.56 15.52 12.76
CA GLY A 363 -11.72 15.92 14.14
C GLY A 363 -10.70 16.97 14.56
N GLY A 364 -10.59 17.21 15.87
CA GLY A 364 -9.59 18.15 16.40
C GLY A 364 -9.84 19.62 16.03
N GLY A 365 -8.86 20.46 16.35
CA GLY A 365 -8.90 21.90 16.05
C GLY A 365 -8.35 22.23 14.67
N LYS A 366 -8.66 23.42 14.16
CA LYS A 366 -8.14 23.91 12.87
C LYS A 366 -6.61 23.80 12.80
N GLY A 367 -6.10 23.25 11.70
CA GLY A 367 -4.66 23.12 11.45
C GLY A 367 -4.00 21.92 12.14
N THR A 368 -4.78 21.03 12.73
CA THR A 368 -4.31 19.69 13.14
C THR A 368 -4.36 18.72 11.97
N VAL A 369 -3.62 17.60 12.04
CA VAL A 369 -3.76 16.51 11.05
C VAL A 369 -5.18 15.96 11.04
N ALA A 370 -5.78 15.81 12.22
CA ALA A 370 -7.16 15.34 12.36
C ALA A 370 -8.16 16.22 11.57
N ASP A 371 -7.96 17.53 11.47
CA ASP A 371 -8.83 18.46 10.73
C ASP A 371 -8.69 18.32 9.19
N SER A 372 -7.65 17.63 8.72
CA SER A 372 -7.41 17.38 7.29
C SER A 372 -8.10 16.12 6.76
N PHE A 373 -8.54 15.22 7.64
CA PHE A 373 -9.24 14.01 7.26
C PHE A 373 -10.66 14.32 6.72
N PRO A 374 -11.24 13.42 5.92
CA PRO A 374 -12.61 13.57 5.45
C PRO A 374 -13.63 13.49 6.60
N GLU A 375 -14.70 14.29 6.50
CA GLU A 375 -15.83 14.23 7.44
C GLU A 375 -16.68 12.96 7.24
N LYS A 376 -16.63 12.38 6.04
CA LYS A 376 -17.41 11.20 5.66
C LYS A 376 -16.59 10.28 4.77
N ILE A 377 -16.71 8.98 5.00
CA ILE A 377 -16.15 7.92 4.17
C ILE A 377 -17.30 6.97 3.81
N GLU A 378 -17.38 6.57 2.54
CA GLU A 378 -18.38 5.65 2.03
C GLU A 378 -17.72 4.31 1.73
N ILE A 379 -18.28 3.24 2.29
CA ILE A 379 -17.81 1.88 2.10
C ILE A 379 -18.92 1.11 1.38
N ALA A 380 -18.70 0.80 0.12
CA ALA A 380 -19.64 -0.01 -0.64
C ALA A 380 -19.55 -1.47 -0.15
N THR A 381 -20.70 -2.06 0.16
CA THR A 381 -20.79 -3.46 0.59
C THR A 381 -21.95 -4.16 -0.14
N SER A 382 -21.74 -5.43 -0.48
CA SER A 382 -22.79 -6.32 -1.01
C SER A 382 -23.25 -7.34 0.05
N ALA A 383 -22.98 -7.07 1.33
CA ALA A 383 -23.26 -7.99 2.43
C ALA A 383 -24.65 -7.76 3.04
N THR A 384 -25.42 -8.83 3.17
CA THR A 384 -26.54 -8.87 4.10
C THR A 384 -25.98 -9.10 5.50
N ALA A 385 -26.34 -8.23 6.45
CA ALA A 385 -25.89 -8.33 7.83
C ALA A 385 -27.03 -7.99 8.80
N ALA A 386 -27.05 -8.65 9.94
CA ALA A 386 -27.93 -8.31 11.07
C ALA A 386 -27.23 -7.38 12.09
N SER A 387 -25.91 -7.27 12.01
CA SER A 387 -25.09 -6.47 12.93
C SER A 387 -23.83 -5.97 12.22
N LEU A 388 -23.33 -4.82 12.66
CA LEU A 388 -22.02 -4.28 12.28
C LEU A 388 -21.06 -4.41 13.46
N HIS A 389 -19.87 -4.94 13.20
CA HIS A 389 -18.79 -5.04 14.18
C HIS A 389 -17.64 -4.13 13.74
N PHE A 390 -17.15 -3.30 14.66
CA PHE A 390 -16.04 -2.38 14.41
C PHE A 390 -14.85 -2.76 15.27
N LEU A 391 -13.67 -2.86 14.66
CA LEU A 391 -12.40 -2.87 15.38
C LEU A 391 -11.85 -1.43 15.35
N GLY A 392 -12.04 -0.71 16.45
CA GLY A 392 -11.78 0.73 16.52
C GLY A 392 -12.29 1.33 17.83
N GLY A 393 -12.90 2.52 17.77
CA GLY A 393 -13.37 3.22 18.98
C GLY A 393 -12.30 4.10 19.62
N VAL A 394 -11.33 4.57 18.84
CA VAL A 394 -10.22 5.40 19.32
C VAL A 394 -10.47 6.87 18.96
N ALA A 395 -10.37 7.76 19.95
CA ALA A 395 -10.52 9.20 19.78
C ALA A 395 -9.29 9.96 20.30
N GLY A 396 -8.98 11.10 19.67
CA GLY A 396 -7.97 12.04 20.15
C GLY A 396 -8.53 12.90 21.27
N TRP A 397 -7.92 12.83 22.46
CA TRP A 397 -8.43 13.51 23.68
C TRP A 397 -9.86 13.05 24.03
N GLY A 398 -10.15 11.78 23.77
CA GLY A 398 -11.40 11.13 24.12
C GLY A 398 -11.56 10.94 25.63
N TRP A 399 -12.58 10.20 26.04
CA TRP A 399 -12.76 9.82 27.44
C TRP A 399 -11.50 9.09 27.97
N PRO A 400 -10.95 9.48 29.14
CA PRO A 400 -11.51 10.38 30.15
C PRO A 400 -11.04 11.85 30.08
N PHE A 401 -10.21 12.23 29.09
CA PHE A 401 -9.52 13.52 29.06
C PHE A 401 -10.47 14.74 29.05
N GLY A 402 -11.61 14.64 28.37
CA GLY A 402 -12.64 15.68 28.34
C GLY A 402 -13.56 15.74 29.58
N GLY A 403 -13.40 14.81 30.52
CA GLY A 403 -14.24 14.66 31.71
C GLY A 403 -15.73 14.49 31.40
N ASP A 404 -16.57 14.69 32.43
CA ASP A 404 -18.03 14.45 32.35
C ASP A 404 -18.72 15.27 31.25
N LYS A 405 -18.17 16.43 30.87
CA LYS A 405 -18.73 17.28 29.80
C LYS A 405 -18.61 16.68 28.41
N ALA A 406 -17.58 15.86 28.19
CA ALA A 406 -17.34 15.18 26.93
C ALA A 406 -18.00 13.79 26.86
N LEU A 407 -18.46 13.26 28.00
CA LEU A 407 -19.12 11.96 28.08
C LEU A 407 -20.46 11.98 27.32
N GLY A 408 -20.72 10.95 26.52
CA GLY A 408 -21.95 10.79 25.75
C GLY A 408 -22.07 11.69 24.51
N GLN A 409 -21.08 12.54 24.23
CA GLN A 409 -21.04 13.34 23.01
C GLN A 409 -20.87 12.44 21.78
N PRO A 410 -21.52 12.74 20.65
CA PRO A 410 -21.31 12.00 19.40
C PRO A 410 -19.84 12.02 18.97
N ALA A 411 -19.27 10.83 18.78
CA ALA A 411 -17.90 10.66 18.29
C ALA A 411 -17.90 10.26 16.81
N MET A 412 -18.82 9.37 16.42
CA MET A 412 -19.00 8.94 15.04
C MET A 412 -20.48 8.59 14.80
N THR A 413 -21.00 8.93 13.62
CA THR A 413 -22.30 8.45 13.17
C THR A 413 -22.12 7.50 12.00
N VAL A 414 -22.67 6.30 12.11
CA VAL A 414 -22.71 5.31 11.04
C VAL A 414 -24.07 5.42 10.35
N HIS A 415 -24.04 5.71 9.05
CA HIS A 415 -25.24 5.70 8.21
C HIS A 415 -25.24 4.42 7.37
N VAL A 416 -26.28 3.60 7.53
CA VAL A 416 -26.49 2.37 6.75
C VAL A 416 -27.57 2.66 5.73
N GLU A 417 -27.30 2.37 4.46
CA GLU A 417 -28.26 2.45 3.35
C GLU A 417 -28.48 1.06 2.80
N PHE A 418 -29.72 0.57 2.92
CA PHE A 418 -30.12 -0.76 2.50
C PHE A 418 -30.42 -0.81 1.00
N ALA A 419 -30.42 -2.01 0.43
CA ALA A 419 -30.61 -2.21 -1.01
C ALA A 419 -32.00 -1.79 -1.52
N ASP A 420 -33.01 -1.75 -0.65
CA ASP A 420 -34.35 -1.24 -0.92
C ASP A 420 -34.47 0.29 -0.78
N GLY A 421 -33.39 0.96 -0.37
CA GLY A 421 -33.31 2.41 -0.18
C GLY A 421 -33.59 2.87 1.25
N ASP A 422 -33.94 1.97 2.16
CA ASP A 422 -34.12 2.30 3.57
C ASP A 422 -32.80 2.78 4.20
N LYS A 423 -32.90 3.62 5.24
CA LYS A 423 -31.72 4.20 5.90
C LYS A 423 -31.83 4.08 7.42
N GLU A 424 -30.73 3.68 8.03
CA GLU A 424 -30.55 3.64 9.47
C GLU A 424 -29.35 4.52 9.88
N SER A 425 -29.41 5.11 11.07
CA SER A 425 -28.31 5.92 11.61
C SER A 425 -28.01 5.51 13.04
N ILE A 426 -26.76 5.13 13.29
CA ILE A 426 -26.26 4.67 14.59
C ILE A 426 -25.25 5.70 15.09
N VAL A 427 -25.52 6.32 16.24
CA VAL A 427 -24.61 7.30 16.84
C VAL A 427 -23.75 6.62 17.89
N LEU A 428 -22.44 6.54 17.63
CA LEU A 428 -21.44 6.07 18.58
C LEU A 428 -20.87 7.28 19.32
N LYS A 429 -20.71 7.13 20.63
CA LYS A 429 -20.45 8.24 21.55
C LYS A 429 -19.15 8.08 22.32
N ASN A 430 -18.54 9.21 22.66
CA ASN A 430 -17.37 9.29 23.52
C ASN A 430 -17.67 8.81 24.95
N GLY A 431 -16.81 7.95 25.49
CA GLY A 431 -16.94 7.35 26.82
C GLY A 431 -18.06 6.30 26.95
N GLU A 432 -18.83 6.05 25.90
CA GLU A 432 -19.74 4.89 25.79
C GLU A 432 -19.16 3.83 24.85
N HIS A 433 -18.66 4.28 23.68
CA HIS A 433 -18.08 3.42 22.62
C HIS A 433 -16.63 3.80 22.28
N PHE A 434 -16.25 5.06 22.51
CA PHE A 434 -14.92 5.59 22.17
C PHE A 434 -14.12 5.94 23.41
N ALA A 435 -12.83 5.58 23.41
CA ALA A 435 -11.86 5.92 24.43
C ALA A 435 -10.67 6.70 23.84
N ASP A 436 -9.87 7.32 24.72
CA ASP A 436 -8.67 8.04 24.32
C ASP A 436 -7.55 7.11 23.82
N TYR A 437 -6.78 7.59 22.84
CA TYR A 437 -5.65 6.85 22.26
C TYR A 437 -4.41 6.71 23.16
N ILE A 438 -4.31 7.46 24.26
CA ILE A 438 -3.12 7.45 25.13
C ILE A 438 -3.24 6.37 26.22
N GLY A 439 -4.40 6.26 26.84
CA GLY A 439 -4.62 5.43 28.03
C GLY A 439 -5.82 4.51 27.90
N LYS A 440 -5.84 3.43 28.67
CA LYS A 440 -6.99 2.53 28.74
C LYS A 440 -8.09 3.14 29.60
N ALA A 441 -9.33 3.11 29.14
CA ALA A 441 -10.49 3.60 29.87
C ALA A 441 -11.69 2.67 29.65
N GLU A 442 -12.40 2.30 30.69
CA GLU A 442 -13.61 1.50 30.53
C GLU A 442 -14.68 2.29 29.77
N VAL A 443 -15.22 1.66 28.71
CA VAL A 443 -16.32 2.18 27.90
C VAL A 443 -17.40 1.09 27.78
N PRO A 444 -18.60 1.28 28.33
CA PRO A 444 -19.55 0.19 28.60
C PRO A 444 -20.16 -0.47 27.36
N LEU A 445 -20.06 0.14 26.17
CA LEU A 445 -20.65 -0.38 24.92
C LEU A 445 -19.56 -0.80 23.92
N SER A 446 -18.33 -1.05 24.38
CA SER A 446 -17.25 -1.60 23.56
C SER A 446 -16.36 -2.52 24.39
N ASP A 447 -15.93 -3.62 23.78
CA ASP A 447 -15.04 -4.58 24.42
C ASP A 447 -13.57 -4.21 24.13
N ASP A 448 -12.67 -4.45 25.09
CA ASP A 448 -11.22 -4.29 24.89
C ASP A 448 -10.74 -5.27 23.81
N ALA A 449 -10.07 -4.75 22.78
CA ALA A 449 -9.41 -5.56 21.74
C ALA A 449 -8.08 -6.17 22.23
N GLY A 450 -7.65 -5.85 23.46
CA GLY A 450 -6.52 -6.45 24.15
C GLY A 450 -5.23 -5.67 23.92
N ASP A 451 -4.27 -6.32 23.26
CA ASP A 451 -2.97 -5.72 22.90
C ASP A 451 -2.88 -5.71 21.38
N PHE A 452 -3.55 -4.72 20.75
CA PHE A 452 -3.48 -4.45 19.31
C PHE A 452 -2.67 -3.20 19.03
N THR A 453 -2.78 -2.22 19.91
CA THR A 453 -2.15 -0.91 19.80
C THR A 453 -1.02 -0.80 20.81
N ARG A 454 0.03 -0.06 20.46
CA ARG A 454 1.15 0.21 21.40
C ARG A 454 0.71 1.10 22.58
N ARG A 455 -0.33 1.91 22.37
CA ARG A 455 -0.89 2.90 23.30
C ARG A 455 -2.39 2.97 23.10
N GLY A 456 -3.12 3.18 24.20
CA GLY A 456 -4.58 3.24 24.19
C GLY A 456 -5.25 1.87 24.27
N GLN A 457 -6.52 1.84 23.87
CA GLN A 457 -7.34 0.64 23.68
C GLN A 457 -7.41 0.26 22.20
#